data_AF-A0A660NBF2-F1
#
_entry.id   AF-A0A660NBF2-F1
#
_cell.length_a   1.000
_cell.length_b   1.000
_cell.length_c   1.000
_cell.angle_alpha   90.00
_cell.angle_beta   90.00
_cell.angle_gamma   90.00
#
_symmetry.space_group_name_H-M   'P 1'
#
loop_
_entity.id
_entity.type
_entity.pdbx_description
1 polymer ?
#
loop_
_entity_poly.entity_id
_entity_poly.type
_entity_poly.pdbx_seq_one_letter_code
_entity_poly.pdbx_strand_id
1 'polypeptide(L)' 'MYFLLSPAKNLNESHEFTPKFYSTPPLLNHAAELMHTLRQLAPQQIAELMHVSDKIA' A
#
# COMPACT_ATOMS: atom_id res chain seq x y z
N MET A 1 17.53 -14.39 14.66
CA MET A 1 17.41 -14.67 13.22
C MET A 1 16.31 -13.79 12.66
N TYR A 2 16.52 -13.11 11.54
CA TYR A 2 15.52 -12.28 10.87
C TYR A 2 15.15 -12.90 9.53
N PHE A 3 13.85 -12.92 9.23
CA PHE A 3 13.33 -13.31 7.92
C PHE A 3 12.87 -12.06 7.18
N LEU A 4 13.22 -11.96 5.90
CA LEU A 4 12.72 -10.92 5.02
C LEU A 4 11.84 -11.58 3.95
N LEU A 5 10.61 -11.10 3.84
CA LEU A 5 9.63 -11.58 2.89
C LEU A 5 9.16 -10.42 2.02
N SER A 6 8.86 -10.71 0.76
CA SER A 6 8.27 -9.74 -0.15
C SER A 6 6.80 -9.45 0.24
N PRO A 7 6.31 -8.22 0.04
CA PRO A 7 4.90 -7.89 0.23
C PRO A 7 4.02 -8.56 -0.83
N ALA A 8 2.72 -8.65 -0.54
CA ALA A 8 1.70 -9.12 -1.48
C ALA A 8 1.01 -7.94 -2.19
N LYS A 9 0.51 -8.16 -3.41
CA LYS A 9 -0.26 -7.16 -4.16
C LYS A 9 -1.71 -7.06 -3.69
N ASN A 10 -2.30 -8.17 -3.25
CA ASN A 10 -3.70 -8.23 -2.83
C ASN A 10 -3.80 -8.01 -1.33
N LEU A 11 -4.72 -7.15 -0.91
CA LEU A 11 -5.08 -6.92 0.49
C LEU A 11 -6.40 -7.63 0.81
N ASN A 12 -6.52 -8.16 2.03
CA ASN A 12 -7.75 -8.76 2.53
C ASN A 12 -8.32 -7.89 3.64
N GLU A 13 -9.23 -7.00 3.26
CA GLU A 13 -9.87 -6.03 4.18
C GLU A 13 -11.19 -6.55 4.76
N SER A 14 -11.75 -7.61 4.19
CA SER A 14 -13.04 -8.21 4.60
C SER A 14 -12.89 -9.31 5.65
N HIS A 15 -11.67 -9.63 6.06
CA HIS A 15 -11.44 -10.68 7.04
C HIS A 15 -11.84 -10.20 8.44
N GLU A 16 -12.75 -10.93 9.10
CA GLU A 16 -13.19 -10.68 10.48
C GLU A 16 -12.11 -11.09 11.50
N PHE A 17 -10.88 -10.60 11.33
CA PHE A 17 -9.79 -10.82 12.26
C PHE A 17 -9.29 -9.51 12.80
N THR A 18 -9.49 -9.31 14.09
CA THR A 18 -8.86 -8.22 14.83
C THR A 18 -7.67 -8.78 15.60
N PRO A 19 -6.43 -8.40 15.26
CA PRO A 19 -5.26 -8.84 16.01
C PRO A 19 -5.31 -8.28 17.44
N LYS A 20 -5.03 -9.14 18.43
CA LYS A 20 -4.97 -8.74 19.84
C LYS A 20 -3.88 -7.69 20.13
N PHE A 21 -2.81 -7.69 19.31
CA PHE A 21 -1.71 -6.75 19.39
C PHE A 21 -1.33 -6.28 18.00
N TYR A 22 -1.16 -4.97 17.84
CA TYR A 22 -0.65 -4.34 16.64
C TYR A 22 0.32 -3.23 17.02
N SER A 23 1.13 -2.80 16.06
CA SER A 23 2.05 -1.66 16.22
C SER A 23 1.86 -0.68 15.08
N THR A 24 2.46 0.50 15.21
CA THR A 24 2.48 1.50 14.15
C THR A 24 3.77 1.36 13.35
N PRO A 25 3.74 1.40 12.00
CA PRO A 25 4.96 1.38 11.21
C PRO A 25 5.89 2.54 11.56
N PRO A 26 7.20 2.32 11.77
CA PRO A 26 8.12 3.36 12.23
C PRO A 26 8.44 4.43 11.16
N LEU A 27 8.13 4.17 9.89
CA LEU A 27 8.48 5.03 8.75
C LEU A 27 7.26 5.72 8.12
N LEU A 28 6.19 5.97 8.88
CA LEU A 28 4.98 6.63 8.35
C LEU A 28 5.25 8.01 7.73
N ASN A 29 6.20 8.79 8.26
CA ASN A 29 6.56 10.10 7.69
C ASN A 29 7.10 9.97 6.26
N HIS A 30 7.98 8.99 6.02
CA HIS A 30 8.52 8.72 4.69
C HIS A 30 7.44 8.17 3.75
N ALA A 31 6.54 7.31 4.26
CA ALA A 31 5.40 6.86 3.47
C ALA A 31 4.48 8.02 3.06
N ALA A 32 4.32 9.04 3.93
CA ALA A 32 3.52 10.22 3.63
C ALA A 32 4.13 11.08 2.51
N GLU A 33 5.46 11.18 2.42
CA GLU A 33 6.16 11.86 1.33
C GLU A 33 5.86 11.18 -0.02
N LEU A 34 5.91 9.85 -0.09
CA LEU A 34 5.53 9.09 -1.28
C LEU A 34 4.08 9.37 -1.68
N MET A 35 3.17 9.37 -0.71
CA MET A 35 1.76 9.68 -0.95
C MET A 35 1.53 11.12 -1.42
N HIS A 36 2.36 12.08 -1.04
CA HIS A 36 2.26 13.45 -1.55
C HIS A 36 2.47 13.50 -3.06
N THR A 37 3.47 12.80 -3.57
CA THR A 37 3.74 12.69 -5.01
C THR A 37 2.63 11.93 -5.74
N LEU A 38 2.23 10.75 -5.24
CA LEU A 38 1.25 9.90 -5.92
C LEU A 38 -0.14 10.55 -6.02
N ARG A 39 -0.54 11.36 -5.04
CA ARG A 39 -1.83 12.08 -5.06
C ARG A 39 -1.96 13.14 -6.15
N GLN A 40 -0.86 13.55 -6.79
CA GLN A 40 -0.89 14.51 -7.89
C GLN A 40 -1.25 13.86 -9.24
N LEU A 41 -1.21 12.52 -9.31
CA LEU A 41 -1.43 11.77 -10.54
C LEU A 41 -2.92 11.47 -10.72
N ALA A 42 -3.41 11.60 -11.95
CA ALA A 42 -4.75 11.14 -12.31
C ALA A 42 -4.80 9.59 -12.31
N PRO A 43 -5.99 8.97 -12.13
CA PRO A 43 -6.13 7.51 -12.12
C PRO A 43 -5.50 6.83 -13.34
N GLN A 44 -5.65 7.39 -14.55
CA GLN A 44 -5.02 6.84 -15.77
C GLN A 44 -3.49 6.84 -15.70
N GLN A 45 -2.89 7.89 -15.12
CA GLN A 45 -1.44 7.96 -14.94
C GLN A 45 -0.96 6.94 -13.89
N ILE A 46 -1.77 6.67 -12.86
CA ILE A 46 -1.51 5.62 -11.87
C ILE A 46 -1.61 4.23 -12.53
N ALA A 47 -2.61 3.99 -13.36
CA ALA A 47 -2.79 2.74 -14.08
C ALA A 47 -1.58 2.42 -14.96
N GLU A 48 -1.12 3.40 -15.74
CA GLU A 48 0.08 3.29 -16.58
C GLU A 48 1.35 3.05 -15.74
N LEU A 49 1.54 3.84 -14.67
CA LEU A 49 2.71 3.74 -13.79
C LEU A 49 2.80 2.38 -13.08
N MET A 50 1.67 1.87 -12.60
CA MET A 50 1.62 0.63 -11.81
C MET A 50 1.37 -0.61 -12.68
N HIS A 51 1.11 -0.45 -13.97
CA HIS A 51 0.71 -1.51 -14.89
C HIS A 51 -0.53 -2.28 -14.38
N VAL A 52 -1.55 -1.55 -13.95
CA VAL A 52 -2.82 -2.10 -13.44
C VAL A 52 -4.00 -1.64 -14.30
N SER A 53 -5.17 -2.24 -14.10
CA SER A 53 -6.38 -1.86 -14.82
C SER A 53 -7.02 -0.60 -14.25
N ASP A 54 -7.78 0.11 -15.08
CA ASP A 54 -8.56 1.31 -14.69
C ASP A 54 -9.56 1.05 -13.55
N LYS A 55 -9.97 -0.21 -13.34
CA LYS A 55 -10.87 -0.57 -12.25
C LYS A 55 -10.19 -0.49 -10.88
N ILE A 56 -8.86 -0.64 -10.85
CA ILE A 56 -8.06 -0.70 -9.62
C ILE A 56 -7.33 0.63 -9.37
N ALA A 57 -6.98 1.39 -10.43
CA ALA A 57 -6.32 2.69 -10.34
C ALA A 57 -7.28 3.85 -10.02
#